data_AF-I9FQ90-F1
#
_entry.id   AF-I9FQ90-F1
#
_cell.length_a   1.000
_cell.length_b   1.000
_cell.length_c   1.000
_cell.angle_alpha   90.00
_cell.angle_beta   90.00
_cell.angle_gamma   90.00
#
_symmetry.space_group_name_H-M   'P 1'
#
loop_
_entity.id
_entity.type
_entity.pdbx_description
1 polymer ?
#
loop_
_entity_poly.entity_id
_entity_poly.type
_entity_poly.pdbx_seq_one_letter_code
_entity_poly.pdbx_strand_id
1 'polypeptide(L)'
;MKYSFIVTVLCGLLVIGGACTHENDPEDGKRTNQTPLIVKATASNFNHLSISGSPFARTPLEDGAETQFSAGDAIGIFAVKNNAIADAVNNIKLTYKKTGIDTGEWIPPAGTSLYWNEGMDYIAYYPYKEGVTIDTGKTTDEIMTSLVDNEKLKPGADQSGSDEYTACDLMTAVGKVSEETLTFEFEHRFALLILKPQAHFKYVPPADAVFTYRNNGTLSDLTVDVTAKNVKLNNVTPCKMDDGSFRAIVLPTKTATAIAGSYSITDVSTSGTSTDKTLTYSFTPSTAFTAGCCYTLEVKSPLSAIEKTRELTPGDFVFFTANNKIEIFPGDGVFEGNTIPDYKDAAGMVITCDPEKMTDPECNKKGWTHAYVMGLENIGVAKWGDKVDEPDIPNMTTNDLLENNMNGYSETQVILNTYDDTQLKNTYKAFFKIKDYRTKNKIPNDENICSPWFMPSIGQWFDLLINIGGKSPRTFERQSAYSLETLIYGTETREKISKQLAKAGSTLGEIVGNRNIFRCTTESNVATDAWILIWHFEMLDGVFWERVAVKTYSKLSDSGYNVRPFFAF
;
A
#
# COMPACT_ATOMS: atom_id res chain seq x y z
N MET A 1 35.79 -9.71 34.04
CA MET A 1 35.78 -9.74 35.53
C MET A 1 34.38 -10.12 36.01
N LYS A 2 34.19 -10.43 37.30
CA LYS A 2 32.86 -10.66 37.91
C LYS A 2 32.33 -9.35 38.56
N TYR A 3 31.21 -9.46 39.31
CA TYR A 3 30.38 -8.39 39.88
C TYR A 3 29.51 -7.72 38.81
N SER A 4 28.17 -7.77 38.82
CA SER A 4 27.16 -8.08 39.85
C SER A 4 27.08 -7.08 41.01
N PHE A 5 26.01 -6.27 41.00
CA PHE A 5 25.35 -5.72 42.18
C PHE A 5 23.84 -5.57 41.89
N ILE A 6 23.03 -5.36 42.93
CA ILE A 6 21.59 -5.63 42.93
C ILE A 6 20.86 -4.71 43.93
N VAL A 7 19.51 -4.63 43.86
CA VAL A 7 18.59 -4.13 44.93
C VAL A 7 18.58 -2.58 45.17
N THR A 8 17.47 -1.86 45.46
CA THR A 8 16.00 -2.15 45.48
C THR A 8 15.18 -0.89 45.89
N VAL A 9 13.83 -1.01 46.09
CA VAL A 9 12.94 -0.15 46.96
C VAL A 9 12.55 1.22 46.37
N LEU A 10 11.29 1.70 46.37
CA LEU A 10 9.93 1.24 46.79
C LEU A 10 8.91 1.78 45.72
N CYS A 11 7.57 1.82 45.78
CA CYS A 11 6.46 1.57 46.74
C CYS A 11 5.16 1.29 45.92
N GLY A 12 4.02 0.83 46.43
CA GLY A 12 3.59 0.53 47.81
C GLY A 12 2.32 -0.34 47.85
N LEU A 13 1.87 -0.75 49.05
CA LEU A 13 0.84 -1.78 49.24
C LEU A 13 -0.61 -1.28 49.16
N LEU A 14 -1.52 -2.23 48.87
CA LEU A 14 -2.80 -2.35 49.58
C LEU A 14 -3.09 -3.82 49.87
N VAL A 15 -3.28 -4.18 51.15
CA VAL A 15 -3.60 -5.55 51.58
C VAL A 15 -4.66 -5.50 52.69
N ILE A 16 -5.78 -6.18 52.43
CA ILE A 16 -6.76 -6.66 53.42
C ILE A 16 -7.22 -8.02 52.86
N GLY A 17 -7.32 -9.11 53.61
CA GLY A 17 -7.12 -9.29 55.05
C GLY A 17 -8.15 -10.27 55.59
N GLY A 18 -7.95 -11.56 55.32
CA GLY A 18 -8.86 -12.64 55.74
C GLY A 18 -8.10 -13.96 55.81
N ALA A 19 -7.94 -14.51 57.02
CA ALA A 19 -7.19 -15.72 57.28
C ALA A 19 -8.12 -16.85 57.74
N CYS A 20 -7.79 -18.09 57.41
CA CYS A 20 -7.83 -19.17 58.38
C CYS A 20 -6.91 -20.33 57.95
N THR A 21 -5.96 -20.60 58.85
CA THR A 21 -5.04 -21.74 58.91
C THR A 21 -5.59 -23.10 58.48
N HIS A 22 -4.73 -23.89 57.84
CA HIS A 22 -4.44 -25.23 58.35
C HIS A 22 -2.96 -25.58 58.13
N GLU A 23 -2.25 -25.90 59.20
CA GLU A 23 -0.95 -26.57 59.15
C GLU A 23 -1.17 -28.09 59.11
N ASN A 24 -0.25 -28.82 58.46
CA ASN A 24 0.05 -30.24 58.70
C ASN A 24 1.38 -30.61 58.02
N ASP A 25 2.04 -31.65 58.53
CA ASP A 25 3.39 -32.08 58.18
C ASP A 25 3.49 -32.77 56.78
N PRO A 26 4.72 -32.97 56.23
CA PRO A 26 4.92 -33.54 54.91
C PRO A 26 4.83 -35.08 54.91
N GLU A 27 3.71 -35.62 54.41
CA GLU A 27 3.62 -37.03 53.98
C GLU A 27 3.86 -37.20 52.48
N ASP A 28 4.45 -38.35 52.11
CA ASP A 28 4.79 -38.72 50.74
C ASP A 28 3.55 -39.25 49.98
N GLY A 29 3.19 -38.61 48.86
CA GLY A 29 2.00 -39.02 48.10
C GLY A 29 1.64 -38.17 46.90
N LYS A 30 2.21 -38.51 45.72
CA LYS A 30 1.75 -38.15 44.36
C LYS A 30 1.48 -36.66 44.08
N ARG A 31 2.33 -36.02 43.26
CA ARG A 31 1.95 -34.81 42.49
C ARG A 31 0.72 -35.13 41.63
N THR A 32 -0.38 -34.41 41.84
CA THR A 32 -1.65 -34.55 41.08
C THR A 32 -2.18 -33.25 40.49
N ASN A 33 -1.39 -32.17 40.52
CA ASN A 33 -1.66 -30.95 39.77
C ASN A 33 -0.86 -30.97 38.46
N GLN A 34 -1.50 -31.30 37.34
CA GLN A 34 -0.98 -31.01 35.99
C GLN A 34 -1.44 -29.60 35.59
N THR A 35 -0.53 -28.74 35.10
CA THR A 35 -0.94 -27.45 34.54
C THR A 35 -1.66 -27.68 33.20
N PRO A 36 -2.79 -27.00 32.93
CA PRO A 36 -3.40 -26.99 31.61
C PRO A 36 -2.46 -26.39 30.55
N LEU A 37 -2.45 -26.96 29.35
CA LEU A 37 -1.66 -26.48 28.22
C LEU A 37 -2.30 -25.26 27.56
N ILE A 38 -1.49 -24.23 27.30
CA ILE A 38 -1.83 -23.07 26.48
C ILE A 38 -1.66 -23.46 25.00
N VAL A 39 -2.73 -23.37 24.21
CA VAL A 39 -2.68 -23.76 22.78
C VAL A 39 -2.46 -22.56 21.87
N LYS A 40 -1.43 -22.65 21.03
CA LYS A 40 -1.06 -21.67 20.01
C LYS A 40 -1.00 -22.36 18.65
N ALA A 41 -1.27 -21.62 17.58
CA ALA A 41 -1.07 -22.12 16.23
C ALA A 41 -0.63 -21.04 15.25
N THR A 42 0.12 -21.44 14.24
CA THR A 42 0.47 -20.66 13.04
C THR A 42 0.04 -21.45 11.80
N ALA A 43 -0.08 -20.77 10.66
CA ALA A 43 -0.31 -21.39 9.37
C ALA A 43 0.86 -21.10 8.41
N SER A 44 1.14 -22.03 7.49
CA SER A 44 1.95 -21.78 6.31
C SER A 44 1.23 -20.83 5.35
N ASN A 45 1.94 -19.97 4.62
CA ASN A 45 1.39 -19.33 3.43
C ASN A 45 1.41 -20.29 2.23
N PHE A 46 0.58 -20.05 1.21
CA PHE A 46 0.66 -20.80 -0.05
C PHE A 46 1.95 -20.49 -0.82
N ASN A 47 2.59 -21.53 -1.38
CA ASN A 47 3.77 -21.38 -2.23
C ASN A 47 3.40 -20.92 -3.64
N HIS A 48 3.87 -19.74 -4.05
CA HIS A 48 3.56 -19.16 -5.35
C HIS A 48 4.28 -19.88 -6.50
N LEU A 49 3.51 -20.52 -7.39
CA LEU A 49 3.99 -21.02 -8.68
C LEU A 49 3.39 -20.18 -9.81
N SER A 50 4.09 -19.11 -10.20
CA SER A 50 3.72 -18.26 -11.33
C SER A 50 4.05 -18.94 -12.66
N ILE A 51 3.06 -19.58 -13.30
CA ILE A 51 3.26 -20.38 -14.52
C ILE A 51 3.17 -19.49 -15.77
N SER A 52 4.26 -18.80 -16.08
CA SER A 52 4.32 -17.84 -17.20
C SER A 52 4.48 -18.50 -18.57
N GLY A 53 3.41 -18.48 -19.38
CA GLY A 53 3.51 -18.57 -20.84
C GLY A 53 3.98 -17.22 -21.41
N SER A 54 5.21 -17.18 -21.93
CA SER A 54 5.94 -15.93 -22.23
C SER A 54 5.54 -15.29 -23.59
N PRO A 55 5.75 -13.96 -23.83
CA PRO A 55 6.43 -12.98 -22.97
C PRO A 55 5.69 -11.64 -22.73
N PHE A 56 5.68 -11.14 -21.49
CA PHE A 56 6.41 -9.93 -21.04
C PHE A 56 6.11 -9.53 -19.57
N ALA A 57 7.04 -8.79 -18.94
CA ALA A 57 6.85 -7.85 -17.80
C ALA A 57 6.30 -8.31 -16.42
N ARG A 58 7.15 -9.03 -15.67
CA ARG A 58 7.50 -8.89 -14.22
C ARG A 58 6.52 -8.36 -13.14
N THR A 59 6.66 -9.02 -11.97
CA THR A 59 6.43 -8.55 -10.57
C THR A 59 5.00 -8.67 -10.03
N PRO A 60 4.74 -9.60 -9.10
CA PRO A 60 3.59 -9.51 -8.21
C PRO A 60 3.76 -8.31 -7.28
N LEU A 61 2.79 -7.41 -7.26
CA LEU A 61 2.64 -6.40 -6.21
C LEU A 61 1.59 -6.94 -5.21
N GLU A 62 1.98 -7.04 -3.94
CA GLU A 62 1.10 -7.35 -2.79
C GLU A 62 0.11 -8.51 -3.02
N ASP A 63 0.63 -9.73 -3.19
CA ASP A 63 -0.21 -10.92 -3.26
C ASP A 63 -0.69 -11.31 -1.85
N GLY A 64 -1.96 -10.99 -1.54
CA GLY A 64 -2.60 -11.29 -0.25
C GLY A 64 -2.88 -12.79 -0.06
N ALA A 65 -1.82 -13.61 -0.03
CA ALA A 65 -1.83 -15.04 0.21
C ALA A 65 -1.25 -15.41 1.60
N GLU A 66 -1.20 -14.42 2.50
CA GLU A 66 -0.86 -14.62 3.91
C GLU A 66 -2.04 -15.23 4.67
N THR A 67 -1.83 -16.37 5.33
CA THR A 67 -2.88 -17.09 6.06
C THR A 67 -2.94 -16.62 7.51
N GLN A 68 -3.93 -15.77 7.85
CA GLN A 68 -4.16 -15.29 9.22
C GLN A 68 -5.49 -15.78 9.79
N PHE A 69 -5.46 -16.27 11.04
CA PHE A 69 -6.66 -16.71 11.76
C PHE A 69 -7.52 -15.52 12.25
N SER A 70 -8.84 -15.66 12.08
CA SER A 70 -9.87 -14.69 12.45
C SER A 70 -10.63 -15.10 13.72
N ALA A 71 -11.13 -14.13 14.48
CA ALA A 71 -11.80 -14.41 15.75
C ALA A 71 -13.12 -15.18 15.53
N GLY A 72 -13.20 -16.41 16.04
CA GLY A 72 -14.30 -17.35 15.76
C GLY A 72 -13.88 -18.59 14.97
N ASP A 73 -12.72 -18.56 14.30
CA ASP A 73 -12.09 -19.71 13.65
C ASP A 73 -11.97 -20.89 14.60
N ALA A 74 -12.03 -22.12 14.08
CA ALA A 74 -12.08 -23.31 14.92
C ALA A 74 -11.26 -24.48 14.36
N ILE A 75 -10.58 -25.18 15.26
CA ILE A 75 -9.83 -26.43 14.97
C ILE A 75 -10.45 -27.60 15.73
N GLY A 76 -10.35 -28.80 15.16
CA GLY A 76 -10.62 -30.05 15.85
C GLY A 76 -9.32 -30.69 16.30
N ILE A 77 -9.19 -30.97 17.60
CA ILE A 77 -8.02 -31.63 18.20
C ILE A 77 -8.35 -33.05 18.67
N PHE A 78 -7.40 -33.95 18.45
CA PHE A 78 -7.34 -35.30 19.00
C PHE A 78 -6.05 -35.45 19.83
N ALA A 79 -6.11 -36.23 20.92
CA ALA A 79 -4.91 -36.74 21.58
C ALA A 79 -4.88 -38.27 21.46
N VAL A 80 -3.73 -38.82 21.07
CA VAL A 80 -3.53 -40.26 20.80
C VAL A 80 -2.40 -40.78 21.68
N LYS A 81 -2.60 -41.92 22.33
CA LYS A 81 -1.59 -42.61 23.15
C LYS A 81 -1.81 -44.11 23.10
N ASN A 82 -0.74 -44.88 22.90
CA ASN A 82 -0.79 -46.36 22.83
C ASN A 82 -1.90 -46.88 21.88
N ASN A 83 -2.02 -46.26 20.71
CA ASN A 83 -3.02 -46.55 19.67
C ASN A 83 -4.50 -46.37 20.10
N ALA A 84 -4.77 -45.56 21.12
CA ALA A 84 -6.11 -45.20 21.59
C ALA A 84 -6.26 -43.67 21.74
N ILE A 85 -7.50 -43.19 21.77
CA ILE A 85 -7.83 -41.82 22.19
C ILE A 85 -7.45 -41.65 23.67
N ALA A 86 -6.71 -40.59 23.97
CA ALA A 86 -6.28 -40.23 25.32
C ALA A 86 -7.17 -39.13 25.92
N ASP A 87 -7.32 -39.15 27.25
CA ASP A 87 -7.89 -38.08 28.08
C ASP A 87 -9.25 -37.50 27.59
N ALA A 88 -10.04 -38.33 26.90
CA ALA A 88 -11.28 -37.98 26.19
C ALA A 88 -11.15 -36.88 25.11
N VAL A 89 -9.93 -36.55 24.68
CA VAL A 89 -9.65 -35.55 23.63
C VAL A 89 -9.91 -36.16 22.25
N ASN A 90 -11.18 -36.15 21.84
CA ASN A 90 -11.66 -36.71 20.57
C ASN A 90 -12.44 -35.66 19.78
N ASN A 91 -11.84 -35.11 18.71
CA ASN A 91 -12.39 -34.03 17.89
C ASN A 91 -12.96 -32.86 18.75
N ILE A 92 -12.21 -32.42 19.76
CA ILE A 92 -12.62 -31.31 20.61
C ILE A 92 -12.50 -30.01 19.81
N LYS A 93 -13.56 -29.18 19.81
CA LYS A 93 -13.54 -27.86 19.16
C LYS A 93 -12.75 -26.87 20.03
N LEU A 94 -11.59 -26.42 19.55
CA LEU A 94 -10.94 -25.20 20.07
C LEU A 94 -11.31 -24.03 19.17
N THR A 95 -11.55 -22.86 19.75
CA THR A 95 -11.96 -21.64 19.03
C THR A 95 -10.92 -20.54 19.22
N TYR A 96 -10.50 -19.90 18.13
CA TYR A 96 -9.50 -18.84 18.15
C TYR A 96 -10.08 -17.54 18.72
N LYS A 97 -9.39 -17.00 19.71
CA LYS A 97 -9.64 -15.67 20.28
C LYS A 97 -8.42 -14.80 20.02
N LYS A 98 -8.57 -13.78 19.17
CA LYS A 98 -7.53 -12.77 18.92
C LYS A 98 -7.28 -11.95 20.20
N THR A 99 -6.03 -11.81 20.61
CA THR A 99 -5.59 -11.13 21.84
C THR A 99 -4.63 -9.97 21.59
N GLY A 100 -4.08 -9.85 20.38
CA GLY A 100 -3.28 -8.71 19.90
C GLY A 100 -3.46 -8.49 18.40
N ILE A 101 -2.54 -7.76 17.77
CA ILE A 101 -2.55 -7.51 16.31
C ILE A 101 -2.21 -8.81 15.57
N ASP A 102 -1.16 -9.51 16.00
CA ASP A 102 -0.63 -10.72 15.36
C ASP A 102 -0.69 -11.96 16.28
N THR A 103 -1.46 -11.88 17.37
CA THR A 103 -1.52 -12.91 18.41
C THR A 103 -2.94 -13.25 18.84
N GLY A 104 -3.14 -14.52 19.22
CA GLY A 104 -4.38 -15.05 19.75
C GLY A 104 -4.18 -16.43 20.37
N GLU A 105 -5.21 -16.91 21.06
CA GLU A 105 -5.20 -18.15 21.84
C GLU A 105 -6.32 -19.07 21.37
N TRP A 106 -6.06 -20.38 21.36
CA TRP A 106 -7.05 -21.40 20.97
C TRP A 106 -7.73 -21.96 22.20
N ILE A 107 -8.96 -21.51 22.45
CA ILE A 107 -9.68 -21.76 23.71
C ILE A 107 -10.56 -23.01 23.57
N PRO A 108 -10.43 -24.02 24.46
CA PRO A 108 -11.28 -25.20 24.47
C PRO A 108 -12.69 -24.91 25.05
N PRO A 109 -13.64 -25.85 24.97
CA PRO A 109 -14.97 -25.68 25.55
C PRO A 109 -14.92 -25.47 27.08
N ALA A 110 -15.91 -24.77 27.63
CA ALA A 110 -15.97 -24.51 29.06
C ALA A 110 -16.03 -25.82 29.88
N GLY A 111 -15.10 -25.99 30.81
CA GLY A 111 -14.93 -27.23 31.59
C GLY A 111 -13.99 -28.25 30.96
N THR A 112 -13.46 -28.01 29.75
CA THR A 112 -12.41 -28.82 29.12
C THR A 112 -11.03 -28.19 29.33
N SER A 113 -10.02 -29.02 29.54
CA SER A 113 -8.61 -28.63 29.62
C SER A 113 -7.75 -29.71 28.97
N LEU A 114 -6.64 -29.31 28.36
CA LEU A 114 -5.66 -30.21 27.76
C LEU A 114 -4.44 -30.31 28.67
N TYR A 115 -3.89 -31.50 28.85
CA TYR A 115 -2.77 -31.75 29.78
C TYR A 115 -1.67 -32.53 29.07
N TRP A 116 -0.41 -32.22 29.35
CA TRP A 116 0.67 -33.03 28.79
C TRP A 116 0.82 -34.35 29.56
N ASN A 117 0.90 -35.44 28.79
CA ASN A 117 1.19 -36.78 29.28
C ASN A 117 2.29 -37.40 28.41
N GLU A 118 3.27 -38.06 29.01
CA GLU A 118 4.39 -38.67 28.30
C GLU A 118 3.91 -39.70 27.26
N GLY A 119 4.46 -39.67 26.04
CA GLY A 119 4.07 -40.57 24.94
C GLY A 119 2.64 -40.32 24.44
N MET A 120 2.22 -39.05 24.37
CA MET A 120 0.92 -38.65 23.82
C MET A 120 1.12 -37.69 22.64
N ASP A 121 0.59 -38.07 21.48
CA ASP A 121 0.63 -37.29 20.25
C ASP A 121 -0.63 -36.43 20.12
N TYR A 122 -0.45 -35.17 19.76
CA TYR A 122 -1.55 -34.24 19.47
C TYR A 122 -1.71 -34.05 17.96
N ILE A 123 -2.91 -34.26 17.44
CA ILE A 123 -3.25 -34.11 16.02
C ILE A 123 -4.39 -33.10 15.90
N ALA A 124 -4.21 -32.07 15.08
CA ALA A 124 -5.23 -31.06 14.84
C ALA A 124 -5.49 -30.82 13.35
N TYR A 125 -6.72 -30.42 13.03
CA TYR A 125 -7.12 -29.97 11.69
C TYR A 125 -7.97 -28.70 11.76
N TYR A 126 -7.92 -27.93 10.68
CA TYR A 126 -8.71 -26.74 10.40
C TYR A 126 -9.44 -26.92 9.06
N PRO A 127 -10.66 -26.40 8.87
CA PRO A 127 -11.58 -25.86 9.86
C PRO A 127 -12.40 -26.98 10.53
N TYR A 128 -12.76 -26.79 11.80
CA TYR A 128 -13.53 -27.75 12.61
C TYR A 128 -14.83 -28.22 11.94
N LYS A 129 -15.08 -29.54 11.94
CA LYS A 129 -16.38 -30.15 11.60
C LYS A 129 -16.79 -31.19 12.64
N GLU A 130 -18.07 -31.22 12.99
CA GLU A 130 -18.59 -32.19 13.95
C GLU A 130 -18.54 -33.63 13.41
N GLY A 131 -18.14 -34.57 14.26
CA GLY A 131 -18.07 -36.00 13.92
C GLY A 131 -17.06 -36.34 12.81
N VAL A 132 -15.96 -35.61 12.71
CA VAL A 132 -14.71 -36.13 12.12
C VAL A 132 -14.09 -37.12 13.12
N THR A 133 -13.52 -38.20 12.62
CA THR A 133 -12.96 -39.31 13.40
C THR A 133 -11.64 -39.78 12.78
N ILE A 134 -10.72 -40.27 13.61
CA ILE A 134 -9.44 -40.86 13.20
C ILE A 134 -9.37 -42.34 13.60
N ASP A 135 -8.62 -43.14 12.86
CA ASP A 135 -8.25 -44.50 13.29
C ASP A 135 -6.94 -44.42 14.11
N THR A 136 -7.04 -44.59 15.43
CA THR A 136 -5.87 -44.54 16.31
C THR A 136 -4.96 -45.77 16.21
N GLY A 137 -5.34 -46.80 15.45
CA GLY A 137 -4.46 -47.92 15.09
C GLY A 137 -3.45 -47.60 13.99
N LYS A 138 -3.45 -46.38 13.45
CA LYS A 138 -2.64 -45.93 12.32
C LYS A 138 -1.45 -45.06 12.71
N THR A 139 -0.47 -44.97 11.82
CA THR A 139 0.61 -43.99 11.93
C THR A 139 0.08 -42.56 11.74
N THR A 140 0.79 -41.56 12.27
CA THR A 140 0.41 -40.14 12.14
C THR A 140 0.22 -39.72 10.69
N ASP A 141 1.08 -40.17 9.76
CA ASP A 141 0.97 -39.85 8.33
C ASP A 141 -0.29 -40.48 7.68
N GLU A 142 -0.65 -41.70 8.06
CA GLU A 142 -1.90 -42.34 7.64
C GLU A 142 -3.13 -41.62 8.22
N ILE A 143 -3.07 -41.16 9.47
CA ILE A 143 -4.13 -40.35 10.09
C ILE A 143 -4.28 -39.02 9.33
N MET A 144 -3.18 -38.30 9.07
CA MET A 144 -3.20 -37.07 8.28
C MET A 144 -3.71 -37.30 6.85
N THR A 145 -3.43 -38.46 6.25
CA THR A 145 -3.99 -38.85 4.94
C THR A 145 -5.51 -39.06 5.04
N SER A 146 -5.98 -39.77 6.08
CA SER A 146 -7.41 -40.02 6.30
C SER A 146 -8.24 -38.75 6.57
N LEU A 147 -7.62 -37.68 7.09
CA LEU A 147 -8.24 -36.37 7.23
C LEU A 147 -8.43 -35.70 5.86
N VAL A 148 -7.45 -35.83 4.95
CA VAL A 148 -7.51 -35.31 3.57
C VAL A 148 -8.52 -36.08 2.71
N ASP A 149 -8.63 -37.39 2.90
CA ASP A 149 -9.63 -38.23 2.21
C ASP A 149 -11.05 -38.10 2.79
N ASN A 150 -11.25 -37.41 3.92
CA ASN A 150 -12.53 -37.32 4.62
C ASN A 150 -13.54 -36.44 3.86
N GLU A 151 -14.69 -37.02 3.46
CA GLU A 151 -15.74 -36.30 2.72
C GLU A 151 -16.28 -35.04 3.42
N LYS A 152 -16.18 -34.93 4.76
CA LYS A 152 -16.58 -33.70 5.49
C LYS A 152 -15.59 -32.54 5.37
N LEU A 153 -14.35 -32.84 4.95
CA LEU A 153 -13.23 -31.91 4.90
C LEU A 153 -12.78 -31.58 3.47
N LYS A 154 -13.39 -32.20 2.46
CA LYS A 154 -13.14 -31.88 1.04
C LYS A 154 -13.75 -30.52 0.66
N PRO A 155 -13.16 -29.81 -0.31
CA PRO A 155 -13.63 -28.48 -0.70
C PRO A 155 -14.98 -28.59 -1.40
N GLY A 156 -15.90 -27.70 -1.03
CA GLY A 156 -17.21 -27.56 -1.67
C GLY A 156 -17.12 -27.02 -3.09
N ALA A 157 -18.15 -27.31 -3.90
CA ALA A 157 -18.28 -26.79 -5.26
C ALA A 157 -18.81 -25.33 -5.31
N ASP A 158 -19.29 -24.80 -4.19
CA ASP A 158 -19.52 -23.38 -4.00
C ASP A 158 -18.59 -22.88 -2.88
N GLN A 159 -17.88 -21.79 -3.18
CA GLN A 159 -16.91 -21.10 -2.32
C GLN A 159 -17.08 -19.59 -2.48
N SER A 160 -18.26 -19.12 -2.92
CA SER A 160 -18.47 -17.72 -3.30
C SER A 160 -18.65 -16.76 -2.12
N GLY A 161 -19.07 -17.28 -0.96
CA GLY A 161 -19.09 -16.55 0.31
C GLY A 161 -17.87 -16.85 1.18
N SER A 162 -17.61 -15.96 2.14
CA SER A 162 -16.43 -16.04 3.02
C SER A 162 -16.43 -17.28 3.90
N ASP A 163 -17.59 -17.68 4.42
CA ASP A 163 -17.72 -18.86 5.27
C ASP A 163 -17.56 -20.14 4.45
N GLU A 164 -18.11 -20.17 3.22
CA GLU A 164 -17.98 -21.29 2.28
C GLU A 164 -16.53 -21.46 1.78
N TYR A 165 -15.84 -20.37 1.46
CA TYR A 165 -14.42 -20.40 1.08
C TYR A 165 -13.54 -20.90 2.23
N THR A 166 -13.67 -20.29 3.41
CA THR A 166 -12.94 -20.69 4.62
C THR A 166 -13.24 -22.13 5.02
N ALA A 167 -14.49 -22.59 4.84
CA ALA A 167 -14.91 -23.95 5.10
C ALA A 167 -14.23 -25.02 4.22
N CYS A 168 -13.54 -24.61 3.15
CA CYS A 168 -12.85 -25.47 2.20
C CYS A 168 -11.32 -25.57 2.40
N ASP A 169 -10.72 -24.70 3.24
CA ASP A 169 -9.27 -24.65 3.42
C ASP A 169 -8.78 -25.66 4.45
N LEU A 170 -8.72 -26.94 4.08
CA LEU A 170 -8.21 -27.98 4.96
C LEU A 170 -6.72 -27.74 5.26
N MET A 171 -6.41 -27.44 6.51
CA MET A 171 -5.06 -27.49 7.06
C MET A 171 -4.94 -28.58 8.14
N THR A 172 -3.76 -29.18 8.29
CA THR A 172 -3.48 -30.13 9.38
C THR A 172 -2.15 -29.86 10.06
N ALA A 173 -2.03 -30.19 11.34
CA ALA A 173 -0.83 -29.99 12.15
C ALA A 173 -0.61 -31.11 13.18
N VAL A 174 0.65 -31.50 13.38
CA VAL A 174 1.07 -32.27 14.57
C VAL A 174 1.50 -31.29 15.65
N GLY A 175 1.00 -31.50 16.87
CA GLY A 175 1.23 -30.62 18.00
C GLY A 175 2.57 -30.87 18.70
N LYS A 176 3.36 -29.81 18.87
CA LYS A 176 4.63 -29.82 19.61
C LYS A 176 4.41 -29.23 20.99
N VAL A 177 4.72 -29.97 22.05
CA VAL A 177 4.65 -29.45 23.43
C VAL A 177 6.03 -28.99 23.90
N SER A 178 6.08 -27.77 24.45
CA SER A 178 7.25 -27.21 25.13
C SER A 178 6.79 -26.46 26.36
N GLU A 179 7.34 -26.83 27.53
CA GLU A 179 6.91 -26.33 28.84
C GLU A 179 5.38 -26.49 29.01
N GLU A 180 4.64 -25.39 29.16
CA GLU A 180 3.18 -25.37 29.31
C GLU A 180 2.45 -24.94 28.02
N THR A 181 3.15 -24.88 26.88
CA THR A 181 2.58 -24.52 25.56
C THR A 181 2.50 -25.72 24.62
N LEU A 182 1.35 -25.87 23.95
CA LEU A 182 1.11 -26.76 22.82
C LEU A 182 1.02 -25.92 21.54
N THR A 183 1.98 -26.09 20.63
CA THR A 183 2.08 -25.34 19.38
C THR A 183 1.72 -26.22 18.18
N PHE A 184 0.83 -25.72 17.32
CA PHE A 184 0.52 -26.31 16.02
C PHE A 184 1.07 -25.46 14.87
N GLU A 185 1.75 -26.09 13.93
CA GLU A 185 2.18 -25.49 12.66
C GLU A 185 1.31 -26.10 11.56
N PHE A 186 0.35 -25.34 11.04
CA PHE A 186 -0.65 -25.82 10.07
C PHE A 186 -0.15 -25.72 8.62
N GLU A 187 -0.23 -26.84 7.89
CA GLU A 187 0.03 -26.91 6.46
C GLU A 187 -1.28 -27.03 5.65
N HIS A 188 -1.45 -26.21 4.61
CA HIS A 188 -2.55 -26.37 3.64
C HIS A 188 -2.44 -27.71 2.90
N ARG A 189 -3.52 -28.50 2.92
CA ARG A 189 -3.57 -29.86 2.33
C ARG A 189 -4.17 -29.90 0.93
N PHE A 190 -4.68 -28.76 0.45
CA PHE A 190 -5.25 -28.57 -0.88
C PHE A 190 -4.46 -27.54 -1.70
N ALA A 191 -4.80 -27.38 -2.98
CA ALA A 191 -4.18 -26.42 -3.88
C ALA A 191 -5.08 -25.19 -4.07
N LEU A 192 -4.48 -24.00 -4.21
CA LEU A 192 -5.20 -22.76 -4.46
C LEU A 192 -5.13 -22.39 -5.96
N LEU A 193 -6.27 -22.25 -6.62
CA LEU A 193 -6.36 -21.67 -7.96
C LEU A 193 -6.75 -20.18 -7.85
N ILE A 194 -6.02 -19.31 -8.55
CA ILE A 194 -6.31 -17.87 -8.62
C ILE A 194 -6.55 -17.49 -10.09
N LEU A 195 -7.78 -17.09 -10.42
CA LEU A 195 -8.09 -16.49 -11.72
C LEU A 195 -7.98 -14.96 -11.58
N LYS A 196 -7.21 -14.32 -12.46
CA LYS A 196 -7.22 -12.86 -12.65
C LYS A 196 -7.76 -12.55 -14.06
N PRO A 197 -9.07 -12.31 -14.23
CA PRO A 197 -9.62 -11.85 -15.51
C PRO A 197 -8.96 -10.52 -15.88
N GLN A 198 -8.49 -10.36 -17.11
CA GLN A 198 -7.84 -9.13 -17.58
C GLN A 198 -8.66 -8.52 -18.72
N ALA A 199 -9.14 -7.29 -18.56
CA ALA A 199 -9.80 -6.55 -19.64
C ALA A 199 -8.86 -5.45 -20.16
N HIS A 200 -8.97 -5.17 -21.45
CA HIS A 200 -8.38 -3.98 -22.05
C HIS A 200 -9.23 -2.76 -21.66
N PHE A 201 -8.63 -1.72 -21.10
CA PHE A 201 -9.31 -0.46 -20.82
C PHE A 201 -8.83 0.67 -21.74
N LYS A 202 -9.71 1.65 -21.93
CA LYS A 202 -9.45 2.89 -22.67
C LYS A 202 -9.92 4.05 -21.78
N TYR A 203 -9.00 4.87 -21.29
CA TYR A 203 -9.35 5.96 -20.40
C TYR A 203 -9.94 7.13 -21.18
N VAL A 204 -11.22 7.42 -20.97
CA VAL A 204 -11.84 8.65 -21.48
C VAL A 204 -11.80 9.73 -20.38
N PRO A 205 -11.53 10.99 -20.72
CA PRO A 205 -11.60 12.08 -19.76
C PRO A 205 -13.08 12.41 -19.44
N PRO A 206 -13.34 13.21 -18.40
CA PRO A 206 -14.66 13.80 -18.16
C PRO A 206 -15.19 14.58 -19.37
N ALA A 207 -16.52 14.73 -19.47
CA ALA A 207 -17.18 15.27 -20.66
C ALA A 207 -16.87 16.75 -20.97
N ASP A 208 -16.39 17.47 -19.97
CA ASP A 208 -16.04 18.90 -19.95
C ASP A 208 -14.52 19.15 -19.80
N ALA A 209 -13.69 18.09 -19.73
CA ALA A 209 -12.26 18.21 -19.50
C ALA A 209 -11.47 18.80 -20.69
N VAL A 210 -10.49 19.65 -20.37
CA VAL A 210 -9.58 20.29 -21.35
C VAL A 210 -8.45 19.40 -21.88
N PHE A 211 -8.37 18.14 -21.43
CA PHE A 211 -7.29 17.20 -21.75
C PHE A 211 -7.82 15.89 -22.35
N THR A 212 -6.93 15.13 -22.99
CA THR A 212 -7.20 13.74 -23.41
C THR A 212 -6.14 12.80 -22.87
N TYR A 213 -6.48 11.53 -22.61
CA TYR A 213 -5.45 10.54 -22.26
C TYR A 213 -4.57 10.19 -23.48
N ARG A 214 -3.26 10.06 -23.26
CA ARG A 214 -2.26 9.65 -24.25
C ARG A 214 -2.36 8.13 -24.52
N ASN A 215 -1.92 7.69 -25.71
CA ASN A 215 -1.86 6.26 -26.11
C ASN A 215 -3.19 5.48 -26.01
N ASN A 216 -4.31 6.20 -26.07
CA ASN A 216 -5.68 5.77 -25.75
C ASN A 216 -6.32 4.82 -26.78
N GLY A 217 -5.63 3.72 -27.08
CA GLY A 217 -5.95 2.75 -28.13
C GLY A 217 -4.74 1.97 -28.69
N THR A 218 -3.51 2.33 -28.29
CA THR A 218 -2.27 1.61 -28.66
C THR A 218 -1.67 0.84 -27.49
N LEU A 219 -1.71 1.41 -26.28
CA LEU A 219 -1.52 0.68 -25.04
C LEU A 219 -2.91 0.26 -24.56
N SER A 220 -3.26 -1.00 -24.83
CA SER A 220 -4.53 -1.58 -24.42
C SER A 220 -4.38 -2.14 -23.00
N ASP A 221 -4.29 -1.25 -22.02
CA ASP A 221 -3.98 -1.54 -20.61
C ASP A 221 -4.79 -2.73 -20.09
N LEU A 222 -4.10 -3.87 -19.96
CA LEU A 222 -4.62 -5.09 -19.34
C LEU A 222 -4.52 -4.92 -17.84
N THR A 223 -5.66 -4.72 -17.20
CA THR A 223 -5.79 -4.69 -15.74
C THR A 223 -6.91 -5.62 -15.29
N VAL A 224 -6.95 -5.94 -13.99
CA VAL A 224 -7.92 -6.90 -13.46
C VAL A 224 -9.34 -6.39 -13.70
N ASP A 225 -10.15 -7.18 -14.40
CA ASP A 225 -11.54 -6.84 -14.68
C ASP A 225 -12.42 -7.08 -13.44
N VAL A 226 -12.46 -6.07 -12.57
CA VAL A 226 -13.35 -6.03 -11.40
C VAL A 226 -14.84 -6.14 -11.75
N THR A 227 -15.24 -5.96 -13.02
CA THR A 227 -16.63 -6.13 -13.47
C THR A 227 -17.00 -7.59 -13.78
N ALA A 228 -16.01 -8.49 -13.85
CA ALA A 228 -16.24 -9.91 -14.07
C ALA A 228 -17.17 -10.52 -12.99
N LYS A 229 -18.03 -11.42 -13.45
CA LYS A 229 -19.13 -12.05 -12.70
C LYS A 229 -19.42 -13.46 -13.24
N ASN A 230 -20.30 -14.21 -12.57
CA ASN A 230 -20.72 -15.56 -12.96
C ASN A 230 -19.54 -16.54 -13.18
N VAL A 231 -18.48 -16.39 -12.39
CA VAL A 231 -17.23 -17.14 -12.59
C VAL A 231 -17.41 -18.61 -12.22
N LYS A 232 -16.83 -19.49 -13.04
CA LYS A 232 -16.60 -20.91 -12.72
C LYS A 232 -15.14 -21.23 -12.96
N LEU A 233 -14.50 -21.85 -11.98
CA LEU A 233 -13.08 -22.21 -11.97
C LEU A 233 -12.96 -23.68 -11.56
N ASN A 234 -12.59 -24.55 -12.49
CA ASN A 234 -12.57 -26.01 -12.32
C ASN A 234 -13.87 -26.59 -11.73
N ASN A 235 -15.02 -26.09 -12.22
CA ASN A 235 -16.40 -26.33 -11.77
C ASN A 235 -16.81 -25.70 -10.42
N VAL A 236 -15.87 -25.16 -9.64
CA VAL A 236 -16.14 -24.42 -8.41
C VAL A 236 -16.75 -23.04 -8.72
N THR A 237 -17.69 -22.54 -7.90
CA THR A 237 -17.99 -21.09 -7.80
C THR A 237 -16.93 -20.45 -6.89
N PRO A 238 -15.95 -19.68 -7.41
CA PRO A 238 -14.86 -19.16 -6.59
C PRO A 238 -15.30 -17.97 -5.72
N CYS A 239 -14.55 -17.73 -4.63
CA CYS A 239 -14.63 -16.49 -3.87
C CYS A 239 -14.13 -15.32 -4.73
N LYS A 240 -14.78 -14.16 -4.65
CA LYS A 240 -14.31 -12.92 -5.27
C LYS A 240 -13.56 -12.09 -4.24
N MET A 241 -12.37 -11.61 -4.61
CA MET A 241 -11.51 -10.79 -3.76
C MET A 241 -11.59 -9.31 -4.15
N ASP A 242 -11.20 -8.41 -3.24
CA ASP A 242 -11.21 -6.96 -3.48
C ASP A 242 -10.23 -6.51 -4.58
N ASP A 243 -9.15 -7.27 -4.84
CA ASP A 243 -8.24 -7.03 -5.98
C ASP A 243 -8.86 -7.42 -7.35
N GLY A 244 -10.10 -7.88 -7.36
CA GLY A 244 -10.81 -8.38 -8.54
C GLY A 244 -10.43 -9.81 -8.95
N SER A 245 -9.51 -10.47 -8.24
CA SER A 245 -9.21 -11.88 -8.48
C SER A 245 -10.31 -12.80 -7.94
N PHE A 246 -10.32 -14.03 -8.44
CA PHE A 246 -11.23 -15.08 -8.02
C PHE A 246 -10.44 -16.30 -7.54
N ARG A 247 -10.75 -16.78 -6.34
CA ARG A 247 -9.99 -17.84 -5.66
C ARG A 247 -10.84 -19.09 -5.44
N ALA A 248 -10.29 -20.26 -5.75
CA ALA A 248 -10.91 -21.55 -5.48
C ALA A 248 -9.88 -22.54 -4.91
N ILE A 249 -10.25 -23.21 -3.83
CA ILE A 249 -9.47 -24.28 -3.22
C ILE A 249 -9.92 -25.61 -3.84
N VAL A 250 -8.96 -26.39 -4.34
CA VAL A 250 -9.22 -27.62 -5.10
C VAL A 250 -8.36 -28.78 -4.61
N LEU A 251 -8.86 -30.01 -4.78
CA LEU A 251 -8.11 -31.22 -4.46
C LEU A 251 -6.80 -31.30 -5.28
N PRO A 252 -5.67 -31.68 -4.65
CA PRO A 252 -4.43 -31.98 -5.37
C PRO A 252 -4.63 -33.09 -6.40
N THR A 253 -3.89 -33.04 -7.50
CA THR A 253 -4.02 -34.00 -8.62
C THR A 253 -2.79 -34.88 -8.74
N LYS A 254 -2.94 -36.07 -9.34
CA LYS A 254 -1.82 -36.99 -9.61
C LYS A 254 -1.16 -36.75 -10.98
N THR A 255 -1.79 -35.92 -11.81
CA THR A 255 -1.35 -35.57 -13.18
C THR A 255 -1.59 -34.09 -13.44
N ALA A 256 -0.86 -33.54 -14.41
CA ALA A 256 -1.17 -32.24 -14.99
C ALA A 256 -2.67 -32.16 -15.34
N THR A 257 -3.33 -31.10 -14.88
CA THR A 257 -4.79 -30.92 -14.94
C THR A 257 -5.07 -29.47 -15.32
N ALA A 258 -5.97 -29.25 -16.28
CA ALA A 258 -6.24 -27.92 -16.78
C ALA A 258 -6.86 -27.01 -15.71
N ILE A 259 -6.38 -25.77 -15.65
CA ILE A 259 -7.09 -24.64 -15.02
C ILE A 259 -8.07 -24.13 -16.09
N ALA A 260 -9.35 -24.44 -15.92
CA ALA A 260 -10.35 -24.25 -16.97
C ALA A 260 -11.71 -23.81 -16.38
N GLY A 261 -12.47 -23.06 -17.17
CA GLY A 261 -13.71 -22.47 -16.69
C GLY A 261 -14.29 -21.39 -17.58
N SER A 262 -15.09 -20.52 -16.97
CA SER A 262 -15.76 -19.41 -17.65
C SER A 262 -16.01 -18.22 -16.72
N TYR A 263 -16.27 -17.05 -17.30
CA TYR A 263 -16.78 -15.88 -16.60
C TYR A 263 -17.58 -15.00 -17.57
N SER A 264 -18.52 -14.21 -17.06
CA SER A 264 -19.24 -13.21 -17.84
C SER A 264 -18.64 -11.82 -17.62
N ILE A 265 -18.51 -11.05 -18.69
CA ILE A 265 -18.14 -9.63 -18.69
C ILE A 265 -19.18 -8.79 -19.44
N THR A 266 -19.29 -7.53 -19.08
CA THR A 266 -20.25 -6.60 -19.69
C THR A 266 -19.64 -6.00 -20.94
N ASP A 267 -20.11 -6.40 -22.12
CA ASP A 267 -19.67 -5.79 -23.37
C ASP A 267 -20.41 -4.48 -23.62
N VAL A 268 -19.64 -3.39 -23.76
CA VAL A 268 -20.09 -2.02 -24.07
C VAL A 268 -19.58 -1.51 -25.42
N SER A 269 -18.91 -2.35 -26.22
CA SER A 269 -18.35 -1.98 -27.54
C SER A 269 -19.40 -1.60 -28.59
N THR A 270 -20.69 -1.89 -28.35
CA THR A 270 -21.80 -1.57 -29.25
C THR A 270 -22.86 -0.67 -28.59
N SER A 271 -22.75 0.63 -28.86
CA SER A 271 -23.87 1.57 -29.01
C SER A 271 -25.01 1.47 -27.99
N GLY A 272 -24.70 1.65 -26.70
CA GLY A 272 -25.70 1.89 -25.65
C GLY A 272 -26.49 0.66 -25.18
N THR A 273 -26.24 -0.53 -25.72
CA THR A 273 -26.84 -1.78 -25.22
C THR A 273 -25.76 -2.67 -24.61
N SER A 274 -25.62 -2.61 -23.29
CA SER A 274 -24.75 -3.53 -22.53
C SER A 274 -25.24 -4.97 -22.69
N THR A 275 -24.38 -5.88 -23.12
CA THR A 275 -24.71 -7.31 -23.21
C THR A 275 -23.64 -8.16 -22.52
N ASP A 276 -24.08 -9.11 -21.70
CA ASP A 276 -23.17 -10.01 -20.98
C ASP A 276 -22.60 -11.05 -21.95
N LYS A 277 -21.29 -10.99 -22.21
CA LYS A 277 -20.56 -12.01 -22.97
C LYS A 277 -19.87 -12.96 -22.01
N THR A 278 -20.13 -14.25 -22.16
CA THR A 278 -19.42 -15.30 -21.40
C THR A 278 -18.18 -15.72 -22.17
N LEU A 279 -17.01 -15.53 -21.55
CA LEU A 279 -15.73 -16.04 -22.01
C LEU A 279 -15.47 -17.41 -21.37
N THR A 280 -14.80 -18.29 -22.11
CA THR A 280 -14.31 -19.59 -21.63
C THR A 280 -12.79 -19.62 -21.72
N TYR A 281 -12.15 -20.27 -20.76
CA TYR A 281 -10.69 -20.39 -20.69
C TYR A 281 -10.27 -21.81 -20.32
N SER A 282 -9.07 -22.20 -20.76
CA SER A 282 -8.44 -23.46 -20.38
C SER A 282 -6.93 -23.36 -20.59
N PHE A 283 -6.15 -23.70 -19.56
CA PHE A 283 -4.70 -23.78 -19.63
C PHE A 283 -4.20 -24.99 -18.82
N THR A 284 -3.39 -25.85 -19.44
CA THR A 284 -2.80 -27.02 -18.76
C THR A 284 -1.37 -26.72 -18.31
N PRO A 285 -1.10 -26.60 -16.99
CA PRO A 285 0.25 -26.49 -16.48
C PRO A 285 1.06 -27.77 -16.74
N SER A 286 2.39 -27.66 -16.72
CA SER A 286 3.30 -28.82 -16.88
C SER A 286 3.33 -29.74 -15.66
N THR A 287 2.87 -29.26 -14.50
CA THR A 287 2.82 -29.98 -13.22
C THR A 287 1.38 -30.29 -12.81
N ALA A 288 1.23 -31.24 -11.88
CA ALA A 288 -0.03 -31.47 -11.19
C ALA A 288 -0.33 -30.35 -10.16
N PHE A 289 -1.55 -30.30 -9.65
CA PHE A 289 -1.89 -29.44 -8.50
C PHE A 289 -1.36 -30.08 -7.21
N THR A 290 -0.51 -29.35 -6.49
CA THR A 290 0.16 -29.80 -5.26
C THR A 290 -0.45 -29.11 -4.05
N ALA A 291 -0.58 -29.84 -2.94
CA ALA A 291 -0.99 -29.28 -1.65
C ALA A 291 -0.06 -28.13 -1.22
N GLY A 292 -0.64 -27.02 -0.72
CA GLY A 292 0.13 -25.86 -0.27
C GLY A 292 0.80 -25.04 -1.37
N CYS A 293 0.45 -25.26 -2.65
CA CYS A 293 0.86 -24.41 -3.77
C CYS A 293 -0.34 -23.60 -4.31
N CYS A 294 -0.07 -22.37 -4.77
CA CYS A 294 -1.03 -21.59 -5.55
C CYS A 294 -0.67 -21.54 -7.04
N TYR A 295 -1.69 -21.45 -7.88
CA TYR A 295 -1.60 -21.46 -9.34
C TYR A 295 -2.41 -20.29 -9.90
N THR A 296 -1.72 -19.24 -10.34
CA THR A 296 -2.36 -18.03 -10.88
C THR A 296 -2.49 -18.11 -12.40
N LEU A 297 -3.69 -17.85 -12.93
CA LEU A 297 -3.99 -17.75 -14.35
C LEU A 297 -4.57 -16.37 -14.68
N GLU A 298 -3.83 -15.58 -15.47
CA GLU A 298 -4.34 -14.35 -16.08
C GLU A 298 -5.05 -14.66 -17.40
N VAL A 299 -6.32 -14.30 -17.52
CA VAL A 299 -7.10 -14.52 -18.75
C VAL A 299 -7.35 -13.19 -19.45
N LYS A 300 -6.58 -12.96 -20.52
CA LYS A 300 -6.67 -11.76 -21.36
C LYS A 300 -7.92 -11.81 -22.22
N SER A 301 -8.84 -10.87 -22.00
CA SER A 301 -10.10 -10.74 -22.73
C SER A 301 -9.85 -10.46 -24.22
N PRO A 302 -10.51 -11.19 -25.14
CA PRO A 302 -10.42 -10.93 -26.58
C PRO A 302 -11.36 -9.81 -27.06
N LEU A 303 -12.07 -9.13 -26.15
CA LEU A 303 -12.96 -8.02 -26.51
C LEU A 303 -12.21 -6.71 -26.72
N SER A 304 -12.83 -5.80 -27.47
CA SER A 304 -12.36 -4.42 -27.63
C SER A 304 -12.29 -3.69 -26.30
N ALA A 305 -11.42 -2.67 -26.21
CA ALA A 305 -11.18 -1.94 -24.98
C ALA A 305 -12.45 -1.26 -24.43
N ILE A 306 -12.68 -1.41 -23.13
CA ILE A 306 -13.80 -0.79 -22.40
C ILE A 306 -13.46 0.68 -22.14
N GLU A 307 -14.31 1.59 -22.60
CA GLU A 307 -14.19 3.01 -22.24
C GLU A 307 -14.55 3.22 -20.77
N LYS A 308 -13.60 3.77 -20.01
CA LYS A 308 -13.72 4.04 -18.58
C LYS A 308 -13.39 5.51 -18.34
N THR A 309 -14.35 6.28 -17.82
CA THR A 309 -14.08 7.66 -17.37
C THR A 309 -13.09 7.64 -16.21
N ARG A 310 -12.04 8.45 -16.29
CA ARG A 310 -11.04 8.62 -15.22
C ARG A 310 -10.77 10.11 -15.04
N GLU A 311 -10.99 10.59 -13.82
CA GLU A 311 -10.61 11.95 -13.39
C GLU A 311 -9.10 12.17 -13.47
N LEU A 312 -8.69 13.43 -13.50
CA LEU A 312 -7.28 13.79 -13.32
C LEU A 312 -6.86 13.52 -11.87
N THR A 313 -5.66 12.98 -11.65
CA THR A 313 -5.16 12.63 -10.32
C THR A 313 -3.73 13.13 -10.06
N PRO A 314 -3.36 13.42 -8.81
CA PRO A 314 -1.98 13.72 -8.46
C PRO A 314 -1.03 12.57 -8.82
N GLY A 315 0.13 12.91 -9.39
CA GLY A 315 1.10 11.96 -9.89
C GLY A 315 0.93 11.60 -11.37
N ASP A 316 -0.16 12.01 -12.02
CA ASP A 316 -0.32 11.92 -13.48
C ASP A 316 0.71 12.80 -14.21
N PHE A 317 1.10 12.38 -15.42
CA PHE A 317 2.11 13.08 -16.23
C PHE A 317 1.48 13.85 -17.38
N VAL A 318 1.89 15.10 -17.53
CA VAL A 318 1.34 16.05 -18.51
C VAL A 318 2.25 16.14 -19.73
N PHE A 319 1.66 15.96 -20.90
CA PHE A 319 2.26 16.07 -22.22
C PHE A 319 1.54 17.16 -23.03
N PHE A 320 2.20 17.63 -24.08
CA PHE A 320 1.60 18.53 -25.05
C PHE A 320 1.72 17.97 -26.46
N THR A 321 0.61 17.97 -27.19
CA THR A 321 0.59 17.61 -28.62
C THR A 321 1.25 18.70 -29.47
N ALA A 322 1.67 18.36 -30.69
CA ALA A 322 2.15 19.34 -31.68
C ALA A 322 1.10 20.43 -32.05
N ASN A 323 -0.17 20.20 -31.71
CA ASN A 323 -1.27 21.16 -31.86
C ASN A 323 -1.67 21.80 -30.52
N ASN A 324 -0.72 21.95 -29.57
CA ASN A 324 -0.86 22.65 -28.29
C ASN A 324 -1.89 22.09 -27.28
N LYS A 325 -2.59 20.99 -27.60
CA LYS A 325 -3.53 20.34 -26.67
C LYS A 325 -2.81 19.55 -25.58
N ILE A 326 -3.44 19.49 -24.41
CA ILE A 326 -2.99 18.77 -23.23
C ILE A 326 -3.28 17.26 -23.38
N GLU A 327 -2.25 16.46 -23.17
CA GLU A 327 -2.36 15.00 -23.05
C GLU A 327 -1.93 14.54 -21.65
N ILE A 328 -2.62 13.53 -21.10
CA ILE A 328 -2.32 12.95 -19.79
C ILE A 328 -1.89 11.49 -19.94
N PHE A 329 -0.78 11.11 -19.30
CA PHE A 329 -0.47 9.71 -19.04
C PHE A 329 -0.74 9.39 -17.56
N PRO A 330 -1.54 8.36 -17.23
CA PRO A 330 -1.83 7.98 -15.85
C PRO A 330 -0.56 7.71 -15.03
N GLY A 331 -0.47 8.27 -13.81
CA GLY A 331 0.65 8.07 -12.89
C GLY A 331 0.82 6.62 -12.44
N ASP A 332 -0.21 5.81 -12.63
CA ASP A 332 -0.39 4.37 -12.37
C ASP A 332 -0.45 3.51 -13.65
N GLY A 333 -0.27 4.10 -14.84
CA GLY A 333 -0.35 3.41 -16.14
C GLY A 333 0.83 2.49 -16.47
N VAL A 334 0.73 1.75 -17.57
CA VAL A 334 1.72 0.72 -17.96
C VAL A 334 3.08 1.33 -18.36
N PHE A 335 4.15 0.88 -17.70
CA PHE A 335 5.51 1.40 -17.91
C PHE A 335 6.32 0.61 -18.95
N GLU A 336 7.10 1.32 -19.76
CA GLU A 336 8.18 0.78 -20.58
C GLU A 336 9.41 0.51 -19.69
N GLY A 337 9.40 -0.63 -19.02
CA GLY A 337 10.42 -1.00 -18.04
C GLY A 337 10.21 -0.26 -16.72
N ASN A 338 10.95 0.84 -16.52
CA ASN A 338 10.86 1.68 -15.30
C ASN A 338 10.29 3.08 -15.58
N THR A 339 9.98 3.42 -16.83
CA THR A 339 9.55 4.75 -17.26
C THR A 339 8.22 4.72 -17.98
N ILE A 340 7.48 5.82 -17.97
CA ILE A 340 6.31 6.01 -18.85
C ILE A 340 6.75 5.99 -20.33
N PRO A 341 5.87 5.59 -21.26
CA PRO A 341 6.06 5.80 -22.68
C PRO A 341 6.36 7.28 -22.98
N ASP A 342 7.24 7.53 -23.95
CA ASP A 342 7.64 8.88 -24.39
C ASP A 342 8.16 9.82 -23.27
N TYR A 343 8.63 9.32 -22.12
CA TYR A 343 8.92 10.14 -20.91
C TYR A 343 9.75 11.41 -21.10
N LYS A 344 10.53 11.51 -22.18
CA LYS A 344 11.36 12.68 -22.54
C LYS A 344 10.52 13.88 -23.02
N ASP A 345 9.31 13.62 -23.49
CA ASP A 345 8.36 14.62 -24.00
C ASP A 345 7.35 15.05 -22.92
N ALA A 346 7.42 14.46 -21.71
CA ALA A 346 6.61 14.85 -20.57
C ALA A 346 7.05 16.22 -20.04
N ALA A 347 6.11 17.16 -19.92
CA ALA A 347 6.39 18.50 -19.43
C ALA A 347 6.45 18.57 -17.90
N GLY A 348 5.61 17.78 -17.21
CA GLY A 348 5.48 17.85 -15.76
C GLY A 348 4.61 16.76 -15.16
N MET A 349 4.45 16.83 -13.84
CA MET A 349 3.68 15.90 -13.02
C MET A 349 2.63 16.68 -12.23
N VAL A 350 1.37 16.26 -12.28
CA VAL A 350 0.26 16.86 -11.51
C VAL A 350 0.57 16.73 -10.02
N ILE A 351 0.52 17.85 -9.30
CA ILE A 351 0.68 17.86 -7.84
C ILE A 351 -0.66 17.92 -7.13
N THR A 352 -1.59 18.69 -7.69
CA THR A 352 -2.93 18.89 -7.13
C THR A 352 -3.86 19.30 -8.27
N CYS A 353 -5.06 18.74 -8.25
CA CYS A 353 -6.15 18.95 -9.20
C CYS A 353 -7.51 19.06 -8.47
N ASP A 354 -7.44 19.39 -7.18
CA ASP A 354 -8.60 19.66 -6.33
C ASP A 354 -9.15 21.07 -6.67
N PRO A 355 -10.42 21.22 -7.09
CA PRO A 355 -11.02 22.52 -7.38
C PRO A 355 -11.01 23.48 -6.17
N GLU A 356 -11.06 22.98 -4.92
CA GLU A 356 -10.97 23.84 -3.73
C GLU A 356 -9.55 24.40 -3.52
N LYS A 357 -8.53 23.82 -4.18
CA LYS A 357 -7.15 24.30 -4.20
C LYS A 357 -6.82 25.22 -5.37
N MET A 358 -7.68 25.33 -6.38
CA MET A 358 -7.45 26.20 -7.55
C MET A 358 -7.82 27.64 -7.20
N THR A 359 -7.00 28.31 -6.39
CA THR A 359 -7.32 29.60 -5.76
C THR A 359 -6.41 30.78 -6.15
N ASP A 360 -5.35 30.56 -6.95
CA ASP A 360 -4.49 31.65 -7.43
C ASP A 360 -5.30 32.66 -8.29
N PRO A 361 -5.39 33.94 -7.89
CA PRO A 361 -6.34 34.88 -8.49
C PRO A 361 -5.97 35.28 -9.93
N GLU A 362 -4.70 35.27 -10.32
CA GLU A 362 -4.29 35.54 -11.70
C GLU A 362 -4.42 34.30 -12.60
N CYS A 363 -4.30 33.08 -12.06
CA CYS A 363 -4.69 31.85 -12.78
C CYS A 363 -6.20 31.81 -13.06
N ASN A 364 -7.02 32.08 -12.04
CA ASN A 364 -8.47 31.97 -12.13
C ASN A 364 -9.07 33.00 -13.10
N LYS A 365 -8.47 34.19 -13.22
CA LYS A 365 -8.80 35.20 -14.26
C LYS A 365 -8.57 34.71 -15.70
N LYS A 366 -7.77 33.66 -15.89
CA LYS A 366 -7.44 33.06 -17.19
C LYS A 366 -8.10 31.69 -17.41
N GLY A 367 -8.80 31.16 -16.41
CA GLY A 367 -9.45 29.84 -16.48
C GLY A 367 -8.51 28.64 -16.29
N TRP A 368 -7.29 28.86 -15.79
CA TRP A 368 -6.33 27.79 -15.49
C TRP A 368 -6.66 27.16 -14.13
N THR A 369 -7.72 26.35 -14.09
CA THR A 369 -8.43 25.90 -12.88
C THR A 369 -8.64 24.38 -12.80
N HIS A 370 -7.80 23.59 -13.48
CA HIS A 370 -7.87 22.13 -13.49
C HIS A 370 -6.73 21.49 -12.70
N ALA A 371 -5.50 22.03 -12.76
CA ALA A 371 -4.37 21.51 -11.98
C ALA A 371 -3.21 22.49 -11.80
N TYR A 372 -2.45 22.28 -10.72
CA TYR A 372 -1.05 22.74 -10.61
C TYR A 372 -0.09 21.58 -10.91
N VAL A 373 0.84 21.83 -11.83
CA VAL A 373 1.76 20.85 -12.40
C VAL A 373 3.20 21.26 -12.09
N MET A 374 3.96 20.35 -11.48
CA MET A 374 5.39 20.55 -11.21
C MET A 374 6.21 20.14 -12.45
N GLY A 375 7.09 21.04 -12.90
CA GLY A 375 8.03 20.76 -13.98
C GLY A 375 9.06 19.70 -13.59
N LEU A 376 9.41 18.83 -14.55
CA LEU A 376 10.35 17.73 -14.29
C LEU A 376 11.78 18.22 -14.03
N GLU A 377 12.17 19.38 -14.55
CA GLU A 377 13.53 19.90 -14.40
C GLU A 377 13.75 20.57 -13.02
N ASN A 378 14.98 20.55 -12.53
CA ASN A 378 15.45 21.45 -11.47
C ASN A 378 16.33 22.50 -12.14
N ILE A 379 15.88 23.75 -12.19
CA ILE A 379 16.54 24.80 -12.99
C ILE A 379 17.73 25.44 -12.26
N GLY A 380 18.23 24.77 -11.23
CA GLY A 380 19.42 25.10 -10.45
C GLY A 380 19.13 25.96 -9.23
N VAL A 381 20.16 26.18 -8.40
CA VAL A 381 20.04 26.89 -7.12
C VAL A 381 20.07 28.41 -7.27
N ALA A 382 19.37 29.15 -6.41
CA ALA A 382 19.37 30.62 -6.40
C ALA A 382 18.94 31.28 -5.07
N LYS A 383 19.46 32.49 -4.86
CA LYS A 383 18.95 33.51 -3.92
C LYS A 383 17.49 33.86 -4.26
N TRP A 384 16.66 34.04 -3.23
CA TRP A 384 15.26 34.42 -3.39
C TRP A 384 15.12 35.91 -3.74
N GLY A 385 15.65 36.79 -2.88
CA GLY A 385 15.54 38.25 -2.94
C GLY A 385 16.33 38.90 -1.79
N ASP A 386 16.17 40.21 -1.58
CA ASP A 386 16.85 40.93 -0.49
C ASP A 386 16.13 40.83 0.87
N LYS A 387 16.68 41.46 1.92
CA LYS A 387 16.13 41.46 3.28
C LYS A 387 15.10 42.59 3.49
N VAL A 388 14.04 42.55 2.70
CA VAL A 388 12.90 43.48 2.74
C VAL A 388 11.61 42.67 2.64
N ASP A 389 10.52 43.18 3.18
CA ASP A 389 9.17 42.68 2.88
C ASP A 389 8.75 43.14 1.47
N GLU A 390 8.13 42.26 0.70
CA GLU A 390 7.60 42.58 -0.64
C GLU A 390 6.14 43.04 -0.53
N PRO A 391 5.81 44.33 -0.79
CA PRO A 391 4.54 44.94 -0.33
C PRO A 391 3.25 44.27 -0.81
N ASP A 392 3.29 43.64 -1.98
CA ASP A 392 2.13 42.98 -2.61
C ASP A 392 2.17 41.43 -2.46
N ILE A 393 3.02 40.88 -1.59
CA ILE A 393 3.04 39.46 -1.22
C ILE A 393 2.68 39.32 0.27
N PRO A 394 1.73 38.44 0.65
CA PRO A 394 1.34 38.29 2.05
C PRO A 394 2.43 37.59 2.88
N ASN A 395 2.83 38.25 3.98
CA ASN A 395 3.69 37.67 5.01
C ASN A 395 2.92 36.65 5.87
N MET A 396 3.40 35.39 5.93
CA MET A 396 2.67 34.29 6.57
C MET A 396 3.44 33.57 7.69
N THR A 397 2.69 33.05 8.66
CA THR A 397 3.10 32.09 9.71
C THR A 397 2.37 30.76 9.54
N THR A 398 2.69 29.75 10.35
CA THR A 398 1.91 28.50 10.42
C THR A 398 0.44 28.70 10.83
N ASN A 399 0.05 29.84 11.38
CA ASN A 399 -1.32 30.12 11.80
C ASN A 399 -2.20 30.56 10.62
N ASP A 400 -1.60 31.11 9.58
CA ASP A 400 -2.29 31.76 8.45
C ASP A 400 -2.69 30.78 7.34
N LEU A 401 -2.80 29.48 7.67
CA LEU A 401 -3.11 28.37 6.76
C LEU A 401 -2.22 28.33 5.50
N LEU A 402 -0.91 28.12 5.70
CA LEU A 402 0.11 27.96 4.65
C LEU A 402 -0.32 27.01 3.51
N GLU A 403 -1.04 25.93 3.84
CA GLU A 403 -1.60 24.96 2.90
C GLU A 403 -2.61 25.56 1.89
N ASN A 404 -3.12 26.76 2.15
CA ASN A 404 -4.10 27.44 1.31
C ASN A 404 -3.51 28.67 0.58
N ASN A 405 -2.23 29.02 0.81
CA ASN A 405 -1.53 29.90 -0.11
C ASN A 405 -1.08 29.09 -1.33
N MET A 406 -1.90 29.14 -2.38
CA MET A 406 -1.63 28.53 -3.69
C MET A 406 -1.15 29.56 -4.72
N ASN A 407 -0.87 30.81 -4.30
CA ASN A 407 -0.70 31.99 -5.16
C ASN A 407 0.65 32.06 -5.91
N GLY A 408 1.27 30.92 -6.23
CA GLY A 408 2.62 30.86 -6.79
C GLY A 408 2.77 31.57 -8.14
N TYR A 409 1.71 31.60 -8.95
CA TYR A 409 1.72 32.34 -10.21
C TYR A 409 1.57 33.85 -9.94
N SER A 410 0.58 34.24 -9.16
CA SER A 410 0.33 35.64 -8.76
C SER A 410 1.55 36.28 -8.09
N GLU A 411 2.10 35.66 -7.05
CA GLU A 411 3.28 36.13 -6.32
C GLU A 411 4.53 36.15 -7.21
N THR A 412 4.65 35.21 -8.17
CA THR A 412 5.72 35.27 -9.19
C THR A 412 5.57 36.49 -10.10
N GLN A 413 4.36 36.84 -10.55
CA GLN A 413 4.18 38.00 -11.42
C GLN A 413 4.38 39.33 -10.69
N VAL A 414 4.10 39.42 -9.38
CA VAL A 414 4.45 40.62 -8.57
C VAL A 414 5.93 40.94 -8.73
N ILE A 415 6.84 40.02 -8.38
CA ILE A 415 8.29 40.25 -8.46
C ILE A 415 8.76 40.49 -9.89
N LEU A 416 8.19 39.77 -10.87
CA LEU A 416 8.60 39.90 -12.28
C LEU A 416 8.09 41.16 -12.98
N ASN A 417 7.10 41.86 -12.41
CA ASN A 417 6.59 43.15 -12.87
C ASN A 417 7.21 44.33 -12.10
N THR A 418 7.48 44.18 -10.80
CA THR A 418 8.08 45.22 -9.95
C THR A 418 9.55 45.48 -10.24
N TYR A 419 10.33 44.43 -10.58
CA TYR A 419 11.79 44.52 -10.67
C TYR A 419 12.34 44.46 -12.08
N ASP A 420 13.34 45.31 -12.36
CA ASP A 420 13.98 45.35 -13.67
C ASP A 420 14.90 44.14 -13.93
N ASP A 421 15.32 43.99 -15.18
CA ASP A 421 16.16 42.86 -15.60
C ASP A 421 17.54 42.82 -14.92
N THR A 422 17.98 43.93 -14.30
CA THR A 422 19.24 44.05 -13.54
C THR A 422 19.03 43.60 -12.08
N GLN A 423 17.94 44.04 -11.44
CA GLN A 423 17.54 43.67 -10.09
C GLN A 423 17.17 42.18 -10.02
N LEU A 424 16.48 41.66 -11.03
CA LEU A 424 16.19 40.23 -11.15
C LEU A 424 17.48 39.40 -11.26
N LYS A 425 18.44 39.78 -12.11
CA LYS A 425 19.72 39.04 -12.29
C LYS A 425 20.63 39.10 -11.07
N ASN A 426 20.60 40.18 -10.29
CA ASN A 426 21.54 40.40 -9.18
C ASN A 426 20.97 40.09 -7.80
N THR A 427 19.69 40.42 -7.54
CA THR A 427 19.00 40.16 -6.27
C THR A 427 18.02 39.00 -6.37
N TYR A 428 17.00 39.09 -7.22
CA TYR A 428 15.87 38.15 -7.25
C TYR A 428 16.14 36.95 -8.16
N LYS A 429 17.28 36.28 -7.94
CA LYS A 429 17.87 35.30 -8.86
C LYS A 429 16.97 34.10 -9.13
N ALA A 430 16.15 33.67 -8.16
CA ALA A 430 15.18 32.60 -8.34
C ALA A 430 14.10 32.98 -9.36
N PHE A 431 13.54 34.19 -9.24
CA PHE A 431 12.56 34.73 -10.18
C PHE A 431 13.19 34.98 -11.56
N PHE A 432 14.45 35.44 -11.63
CA PHE A 432 15.16 35.54 -12.92
C PHE A 432 15.31 34.18 -13.62
N LYS A 433 15.63 33.11 -12.88
CA LYS A 433 15.66 31.75 -13.44
C LYS A 433 14.31 31.35 -14.04
N ILE A 434 13.19 31.63 -13.36
CA ILE A 434 11.85 31.41 -13.90
C ILE A 434 11.60 32.23 -15.18
N LYS A 435 11.98 33.52 -15.20
CA LYS A 435 11.82 34.43 -16.36
C LYS A 435 12.61 33.94 -17.60
N ASP A 436 13.83 33.47 -17.38
CA ASP A 436 14.69 32.86 -18.40
C ASP A 436 14.12 31.51 -18.87
N TYR A 437 13.70 30.66 -17.93
CA TYR A 437 13.13 29.34 -18.22
C TYR A 437 11.86 29.43 -19.07
N ARG A 438 10.90 30.29 -18.69
CA ARG A 438 9.64 30.47 -19.43
C ARG A 438 9.82 31.10 -20.82
N THR A 439 10.98 31.68 -21.09
CA THR A 439 11.35 32.20 -22.42
C THR A 439 11.92 31.10 -23.33
N LYS A 440 12.66 30.14 -22.76
CA LYS A 440 13.32 29.03 -23.47
C LYS A 440 12.42 27.82 -23.64
N ASN A 441 11.84 27.35 -22.54
CA ASN A 441 10.99 26.16 -22.46
C ASN A 441 9.53 26.59 -22.47
N LYS A 442 9.07 27.05 -23.63
CA LYS A 442 7.69 27.50 -23.82
C LYS A 442 6.73 26.31 -23.75
N ILE A 443 5.90 26.31 -22.71
CA ILE A 443 4.61 25.61 -22.74
C ILE A 443 3.79 26.21 -23.90
N PRO A 444 2.98 25.43 -24.64
CA PRO A 444 1.97 25.91 -25.57
C PRO A 444 1.40 27.30 -25.28
N ASN A 445 1.85 28.27 -26.08
CA ASN A 445 1.84 29.68 -25.73
C ASN A 445 0.46 30.36 -26.00
N ASP A 446 -0.63 29.60 -25.89
CA ASP A 446 -2.00 30.08 -25.93
C ASP A 446 -2.46 30.37 -24.50
N GLU A 447 -2.74 31.64 -24.20
CA GLU A 447 -3.12 32.09 -22.85
C GLU A 447 -4.46 31.49 -22.36
N ASN A 448 -5.21 30.79 -23.21
CA ASN A 448 -6.45 30.11 -22.85
C ASN A 448 -6.26 28.63 -22.49
N ILE A 449 -5.03 28.08 -22.60
CA ILE A 449 -4.75 26.66 -22.33
C ILE A 449 -4.02 26.47 -21.00
N CYS A 450 -3.02 27.30 -20.70
CA CYS A 450 -2.15 27.10 -19.53
C CYS A 450 -1.34 28.34 -19.17
N SER A 451 -0.85 28.39 -17.92
CA SER A 451 0.00 29.46 -17.43
C SER A 451 1.42 29.38 -17.99
N PRO A 452 2.12 30.52 -18.16
CA PRO A 452 3.57 30.55 -18.16
C PRO A 452 4.14 29.90 -16.88
N TRP A 453 5.35 29.34 -16.95
CA TRP A 453 6.03 28.81 -15.76
C TRP A 453 6.19 29.87 -14.66
N PHE A 454 5.99 29.45 -13.41
CA PHE A 454 6.13 30.23 -12.19
C PHE A 454 6.95 29.50 -11.11
N MET A 455 7.36 30.20 -10.05
CA MET A 455 7.89 29.56 -8.84
C MET A 455 6.71 29.22 -7.91
N PRO A 456 6.57 27.98 -7.41
CA PRO A 456 5.44 27.61 -6.57
C PRO A 456 5.39 28.40 -5.25
N SER A 457 4.18 28.53 -4.71
CA SER A 457 3.89 28.95 -3.34
C SER A 457 4.16 27.83 -2.32
N ILE A 458 4.09 28.14 -1.02
CA ILE A 458 4.29 27.11 0.02
C ILE A 458 3.14 26.08 0.06
N GLY A 459 1.91 26.46 -0.28
CA GLY A 459 0.77 25.54 -0.37
C GLY A 459 0.94 24.51 -1.49
N GLN A 460 1.49 24.91 -2.64
CA GLN A 460 1.82 24.00 -3.74
C GLN A 460 2.93 22.99 -3.37
N TRP A 461 3.85 23.34 -2.46
CA TRP A 461 4.77 22.37 -1.85
C TRP A 461 4.12 21.52 -0.74
N PHE A 462 3.11 22.05 -0.06
CA PHE A 462 2.31 21.35 0.94
C PHE A 462 1.54 20.18 0.30
N ASP A 463 0.87 20.46 -0.82
CA ASP A 463 0.14 19.46 -1.61
C ASP A 463 1.08 18.41 -2.23
N LEU A 464 2.34 18.73 -2.57
CA LEU A 464 3.32 17.71 -2.96
C LEU A 464 3.58 16.71 -1.82
N LEU A 465 3.74 17.20 -0.59
CA LEU A 465 3.96 16.33 0.58
C LEU A 465 2.72 15.50 0.92
N ILE A 466 1.52 16.06 0.79
CA ILE A 466 0.26 15.30 0.98
C ILE A 466 0.10 14.26 -0.13
N ASN A 467 -0.04 14.71 -1.37
CA ASN A 467 -0.58 13.90 -2.47
C ASN A 467 0.44 12.90 -3.03
N ILE A 468 1.74 13.23 -2.99
CA ILE A 468 2.82 12.38 -3.51
C ILE A 468 3.70 11.85 -2.37
N GLY A 469 4.01 12.68 -1.37
CA GLY A 469 4.75 12.26 -0.16
C GLY A 469 3.93 11.39 0.80
N GLY A 470 2.59 11.45 0.75
CA GLY A 470 1.70 10.73 1.65
C GLY A 470 1.69 11.23 3.10
N LYS A 471 2.10 12.48 3.37
CA LYS A 471 2.12 13.09 4.71
C LYS A 471 1.75 14.57 4.66
N SER A 472 0.76 15.00 5.45
CA SER A 472 0.49 16.42 5.67
C SER A 472 1.47 17.01 6.69
N PRO A 473 2.14 18.15 6.42
CA PRO A 473 2.89 18.87 7.43
C PRO A 473 2.11 19.25 8.69
N ARG A 474 0.76 19.29 8.65
CA ARG A 474 -0.06 19.46 9.88
C ARG A 474 0.01 18.28 10.85
N THR A 475 0.44 17.09 10.40
CA THR A 475 0.62 15.92 11.26
C THR A 475 2.06 15.75 11.77
N PHE A 476 2.96 16.69 11.49
CA PHE A 476 4.36 16.64 11.96
C PHE A 476 4.46 16.99 13.44
N GLU A 477 5.35 16.31 14.18
CA GLU A 477 5.39 16.36 15.65
C GLU A 477 6.07 17.62 16.23
N ARG A 478 6.76 18.43 15.41
CA ARG A 478 7.37 19.69 15.84
C ARG A 478 6.75 20.86 15.08
N GLN A 479 5.95 21.65 15.78
CA GLN A 479 5.25 22.80 15.22
C GLN A 479 5.60 24.09 15.96
N SER A 480 5.71 25.18 15.21
CA SER A 480 6.06 26.52 15.68
C SER A 480 5.65 27.53 14.61
N ALA A 481 5.49 28.81 14.95
CA ALA A 481 5.08 29.87 14.01
C ALA A 481 5.89 29.92 12.69
N TYR A 482 7.12 29.40 12.68
CA TYR A 482 8.09 29.48 11.59
C TYR A 482 8.50 28.10 11.01
N SER A 483 7.91 27.00 11.49
CA SER A 483 8.30 25.65 11.08
C SER A 483 7.27 24.60 11.46
N LEU A 484 6.89 23.76 10.48
CA LEU A 484 6.31 22.43 10.67
C LEU A 484 7.39 21.41 10.25
N GLU A 485 7.97 20.67 11.19
CA GLU A 485 9.03 19.69 10.90
C GLU A 485 8.81 18.35 11.61
N THR A 486 9.22 17.26 10.96
CA THR A 486 9.26 15.91 11.52
C THR A 486 10.65 15.30 11.34
N LEU A 487 11.09 14.44 12.26
CA LEU A 487 12.37 13.73 12.16
C LEU A 487 12.31 12.29 11.62
N ILE A 488 11.11 11.78 11.29
CA ILE A 488 10.89 10.34 11.01
C ILE A 488 10.28 10.02 9.64
N TYR A 489 9.93 11.03 8.83
CA TYR A 489 9.33 10.84 7.50
C TYR A 489 10.17 11.41 6.35
N GLY A 490 11.43 11.80 6.61
CA GLY A 490 12.32 12.37 5.60
C GLY A 490 12.60 11.41 4.46
N THR A 491 12.92 10.15 4.75
CA THR A 491 13.20 9.13 3.73
C THR A 491 11.91 8.71 3.04
N GLU A 492 10.84 8.42 3.79
CA GLU A 492 9.55 7.97 3.25
C GLU A 492 8.97 8.95 2.21
N THR A 493 8.85 10.23 2.59
CA THR A 493 8.30 11.27 1.69
C THR A 493 9.19 11.50 0.48
N ARG A 494 10.52 11.57 0.69
CA ARG A 494 11.49 11.79 -0.39
C ARG A 494 11.50 10.63 -1.37
N GLU A 495 11.45 9.40 -0.89
CA GLU A 495 11.43 8.21 -1.74
C GLU A 495 10.18 8.15 -2.59
N LYS A 496 8.99 8.38 -2.03
CA LYS A 496 7.73 8.37 -2.80
C LYS A 496 7.76 9.38 -3.95
N ILE A 497 8.16 10.63 -3.67
CA ILE A 497 8.31 11.69 -4.67
C ILE A 497 9.39 11.34 -5.71
N SER A 498 10.51 10.75 -5.27
CA SER A 498 11.61 10.36 -6.18
C SER A 498 11.22 9.17 -7.07
N LYS A 499 10.46 8.20 -6.55
CA LYS A 499 9.94 7.05 -7.29
C LYS A 499 8.91 7.48 -8.35
N GLN A 500 8.05 8.44 -8.04
CA GLN A 500 7.13 8.99 -9.05
C GLN A 500 7.90 9.78 -10.13
N LEU A 501 8.82 10.69 -9.76
CA LEU A 501 9.63 11.42 -10.75
C LEU A 501 10.50 10.51 -11.63
N ALA A 502 11.00 9.39 -11.10
CA ALA A 502 11.79 8.43 -11.86
C ALA A 502 11.00 7.78 -13.01
N LYS A 503 9.66 7.66 -12.90
CA LYS A 503 8.80 7.20 -14.00
C LYS A 503 8.88 8.13 -15.22
N ALA A 504 9.08 9.44 -15.01
CA ALA A 504 9.30 10.41 -16.07
C ALA A 504 10.81 10.64 -16.37
N GLY A 505 11.70 9.71 -15.98
CA GLY A 505 13.14 9.83 -16.16
C GLY A 505 13.80 10.96 -15.34
N SER A 506 13.08 11.56 -14.40
CA SER A 506 13.52 12.71 -13.60
C SER A 506 13.93 12.30 -12.17
N THR A 507 14.49 13.26 -11.42
CA THR A 507 14.83 13.12 -10.01
C THR A 507 14.37 14.34 -9.21
N LEU A 508 14.36 14.24 -7.89
CA LEU A 508 14.20 15.39 -6.98
C LEU A 508 15.52 16.20 -6.82
N GLY A 509 16.53 15.94 -7.66
CA GLY A 509 17.89 16.45 -7.49
C GLY A 509 18.65 15.78 -6.34
N GLU A 510 19.91 16.18 -6.19
CA GLU A 510 20.85 15.60 -5.23
C GLU A 510 20.68 16.17 -3.81
N ILE A 511 21.31 15.49 -2.84
CA ILE A 511 21.44 15.97 -1.45
C ILE A 511 22.81 16.64 -1.34
N VAL A 512 22.84 17.95 -1.11
CA VAL A 512 24.06 18.78 -1.06
C VAL A 512 24.25 19.29 0.35
N GLY A 513 25.37 18.94 0.99
CA GLY A 513 25.64 19.32 2.38
C GLY A 513 24.51 18.90 3.32
N ASN A 514 24.22 17.59 3.31
CA ASN A 514 23.13 16.90 4.02
C ASN A 514 21.70 17.29 3.62
N ARG A 515 21.49 18.29 2.76
CA ARG A 515 20.18 18.92 2.52
C ARG A 515 19.73 18.89 1.06
N ASN A 516 18.41 18.88 0.87
CA ASN A 516 17.76 19.09 -0.42
C ASN A 516 16.62 20.10 -0.18
N ILE A 517 16.81 21.33 -0.64
CA ILE A 517 15.98 22.50 -0.28
C ILE A 517 15.35 23.09 -1.54
N PHE A 518 14.09 23.52 -1.46
CA PHE A 518 13.38 24.20 -2.54
C PHE A 518 12.89 25.58 -2.11
N ARG A 519 12.99 26.55 -3.03
CA ARG A 519 12.38 27.87 -2.89
C ARG A 519 10.89 27.83 -3.19
N CYS A 520 10.16 28.74 -2.56
CA CYS A 520 8.77 29.07 -2.90
C CYS A 520 8.61 30.60 -2.90
N THR A 521 7.47 31.12 -3.38
CA THR A 521 7.17 32.56 -3.41
C THR A 521 6.73 33.15 -2.06
N THR A 522 6.16 32.33 -1.18
CA THR A 522 5.51 32.81 0.05
C THR A 522 6.49 33.40 1.06
N GLU A 523 6.25 34.63 1.50
CA GLU A 523 7.09 35.33 2.48
C GLU A 523 6.80 34.94 3.93
N SER A 524 7.80 35.13 4.81
CA SER A 524 7.65 35.00 6.25
C SER A 524 7.43 36.37 6.89
N ASN A 525 6.57 36.47 7.91
CA ASN A 525 6.50 37.68 8.75
C ASN A 525 7.81 38.03 9.48
N VAL A 526 8.83 37.17 9.39
CA VAL A 526 10.24 37.55 9.57
C VAL A 526 10.77 38.08 8.24
N ALA A 527 10.77 39.40 8.06
CA ALA A 527 11.10 40.13 6.82
C ALA A 527 12.41 39.73 6.09
N THR A 528 13.34 39.06 6.77
CA THR A 528 14.58 38.55 6.18
C THR A 528 14.44 37.21 5.46
N ASP A 529 13.29 36.53 5.60
CA ASP A 529 13.10 35.11 5.34
C ASP A 529 11.89 34.85 4.42
N ALA A 530 11.96 33.79 3.62
CA ALA A 530 10.83 33.25 2.87
C ALA A 530 10.61 31.79 3.28
N TRP A 531 9.44 31.22 2.98
CA TRP A 531 9.19 29.82 3.23
C TRP A 531 9.99 28.91 2.27
N ILE A 532 10.37 27.74 2.76
CA ILE A 532 11.09 26.69 2.03
C ILE A 532 10.52 25.32 2.36
N LEU A 533 10.59 24.41 1.39
CA LEU A 533 10.51 22.97 1.60
C LEU A 533 11.93 22.42 1.75
N ILE A 534 12.18 21.59 2.77
CA ILE A 534 13.51 21.03 3.03
C ILE A 534 13.45 19.57 3.50
N TRP A 535 14.31 18.74 2.90
CA TRP A 535 14.79 17.50 3.49
C TRP A 535 16.20 17.68 4.05
N HIS A 536 16.50 17.11 5.21
CA HIS A 536 17.81 17.16 5.86
C HIS A 536 18.15 15.81 6.53
N PHE A 537 19.27 15.19 6.13
CA PHE A 537 19.70 13.86 6.57
C PHE A 537 21.08 13.94 7.22
N GLU A 538 21.14 13.84 8.55
CA GLU A 538 22.39 14.09 9.31
C GLU A 538 22.53 13.16 10.52
N MET A 539 23.77 12.83 10.89
CA MET A 539 24.10 12.16 12.15
C MET A 539 24.40 13.22 13.22
N LEU A 540 23.52 13.35 14.22
CA LEU A 540 23.69 14.25 15.36
C LEU A 540 23.71 13.44 16.65
N ASP A 541 24.78 13.58 17.44
CA ASP A 541 24.99 12.90 18.73
C ASP A 541 24.81 11.36 18.69
N GLY A 542 25.15 10.76 17.54
CA GLY A 542 25.01 9.31 17.28
C GLY A 542 23.63 8.87 16.79
N VAL A 543 22.66 9.78 16.68
CA VAL A 543 21.31 9.54 16.15
C VAL A 543 21.24 10.01 14.69
N PHE A 544 20.64 9.20 13.81
CA PHE A 544 20.30 9.64 12.45
C PHE A 544 19.00 10.46 12.47
N TRP A 545 19.02 11.66 11.88
CA TRP A 545 17.87 12.54 11.76
C TRP A 545 17.45 12.59 10.29
N GLU A 546 16.29 12.03 9.95
CA GLU A 546 15.69 12.11 8.61
C GLU A 546 14.59 13.17 8.56
N ARG A 547 15.01 14.44 8.58
CA ARG A 547 14.05 15.55 8.67
C ARG A 547 13.38 15.82 7.32
N VAL A 548 12.07 16.04 7.35
CA VAL A 548 11.34 16.82 6.34
C VAL A 548 10.60 17.97 7.02
N ALA A 549 10.57 19.14 6.39
CA ALA A 549 9.92 20.33 6.94
C ALA A 549 9.44 21.30 5.87
N VAL A 550 8.37 22.03 6.20
CA VAL A 550 8.11 23.37 5.64
C VAL A 550 8.45 24.40 6.73
N LYS A 551 9.37 25.33 6.43
CA LYS A 551 9.89 26.30 7.42
C LYS A 551 10.36 27.59 6.78
N THR A 552 10.59 28.63 7.58
CA THR A 552 11.17 29.89 7.10
C THR A 552 12.69 29.78 6.96
N TYR A 553 13.27 30.47 5.98
CA TYR A 553 14.72 30.67 5.88
C TYR A 553 15.10 31.90 5.05
N SER A 554 16.17 32.59 5.47
CA SER A 554 16.83 33.73 4.82
C SER A 554 16.65 33.82 3.29
N LYS A 555 16.05 34.93 2.83
CA LYS A 555 15.89 35.30 1.42
C LYS A 555 17.23 35.38 0.67
N LEU A 556 18.32 35.73 1.39
CA LEU A 556 19.67 35.91 0.82
C LEU A 556 20.38 34.61 0.40
N SER A 557 20.03 33.45 0.98
CA SER A 557 20.82 32.23 0.79
C SER A 557 20.65 31.63 -0.61
N ASP A 558 21.76 31.29 -1.26
CA ASP A 558 21.81 30.77 -2.64
C ASP A 558 22.29 29.30 -2.71
N SER A 559 23.34 28.94 -1.98
CA SER A 559 23.90 27.58 -2.00
C SER A 559 22.91 26.52 -1.47
N GLY A 560 22.52 25.58 -2.34
CA GLY A 560 21.62 24.47 -2.03
C GLY A 560 20.12 24.77 -2.16
N TYR A 561 19.73 26.00 -2.51
CA TYR A 561 18.33 26.44 -2.61
C TYR A 561 17.79 26.26 -4.03
N ASN A 562 17.30 25.07 -4.35
CA ASN A 562 16.83 24.71 -5.69
C ASN A 562 15.59 25.50 -6.10
N VAL A 563 15.51 25.82 -7.38
CA VAL A 563 14.31 26.34 -8.03
C VAL A 563 13.77 25.25 -8.96
N ARG A 564 12.50 24.90 -8.80
CA ARG A 564 11.78 24.00 -9.70
C ARG A 564 10.49 24.70 -10.14
N PRO A 565 10.26 24.87 -11.45
CA PRO A 565 9.14 25.63 -11.96
C PRO A 565 7.83 24.83 -11.88
N PHE A 566 6.72 25.53 -11.77
CA PHE A 566 5.36 24.99 -11.85
C PHE A 566 4.59 25.71 -12.97
N PHE A 567 3.51 25.09 -13.46
CA PHE A 567 2.49 25.75 -14.27
C PHE A 567 1.08 25.34 -13.82
N ALA A 568 0.08 26.11 -14.25
CA ALA A 568 -1.33 25.81 -14.07
C ALA A 568 -1.97 25.55 -15.43
N PHE A 569 -3.02 24.74 -15.47
CA PHE A 569 -3.94 24.63 -16.61
C PHE A 569 -5.37 24.43 -16.11
#